data_AF-A0A1B6G5J0-F1
#
_entry.id   AF-A0A1B6G5J0-F1
#
_cell.length_a   1.000
_cell.length_b   1.000
_cell.length_c   1.000
_cell.angle_alpha   90.00
_cell.angle_beta   90.00
_cell.angle_gamma   90.00
#
_symmetry.space_group_name_H-M   'P 1'
#
loop_
_entity.id
_entity.type
_entity.pdbx_description
1 polymer ?
#
loop_
_entity_poly.entity_id
_entity_poly.type
_entity_poly.pdbx_seq_one_letter_code
_entity_poly.pdbx_strand_id
1 'polypeptide(L)'
;GDSGYMSQDPLVRPTLMPPHLAADAVSLVSEEESWFYGEDSEQCTSDSWSDIPSAQLLEQISQEVSASKGSTKAEVQLRYLLQIFMEAGCLEWSLIISVMLRDAMAVHRTTNAARSVEHSYEAVVRLKEGLLSL
;
A
#
# COMPACT_ATOMS: atom_id res chain seq x y z
N GLY A 1 -26.19 -12.92 65.16
CA GLY A 1 -26.43 -13.36 63.77
C GLY A 1 -26.76 -12.14 62.96
N ASP A 2 -26.15 -12.05 61.77
CA ASP A 2 -26.44 -11.09 60.69
C ASP A 2 -26.12 -9.61 61.00
N SER A 3 -25.79 -8.70 60.09
CA SER A 3 -25.02 -8.62 58.84
C SER A 3 -24.86 -7.10 58.59
N GLY A 4 -23.88 -6.69 57.79
CA GLY A 4 -23.34 -5.32 57.68
C GLY A 4 -24.29 -4.21 57.19
N TYR A 5 -23.74 -2.99 57.06
CA TYR A 5 -23.83 -2.02 55.94
C TYR A 5 -23.50 -0.59 56.43
N MET A 6 -22.46 0.02 55.82
CA MET A 6 -22.31 1.45 55.44
C MET A 6 -22.27 2.51 56.59
N SER A 7 -21.56 3.64 56.59
CA SER A 7 -20.64 4.37 55.71
C SER A 7 -20.23 5.68 56.44
N GLN A 8 -19.17 6.35 55.95
CA GLN A 8 -18.87 7.82 56.08
C GLN A 8 -18.38 8.31 57.47
N ASP A 9 -17.38 9.18 57.66
CA ASP A 9 -16.67 10.24 56.90
C ASP A 9 -15.58 10.81 57.89
N PRO A 10 -14.90 11.99 57.75
CA PRO A 10 -14.43 12.81 56.62
C PRO A 10 -12.99 13.38 56.83
N LEU A 11 -12.59 14.35 55.98
CA LEU A 11 -11.66 15.49 56.23
C LEU A 11 -10.19 15.40 55.77
N VAL A 12 -9.90 15.99 54.61
CA VAL A 12 -8.68 16.80 54.43
C VAL A 12 -9.02 18.10 53.70
N ARG A 13 -8.83 19.23 54.40
CA ARG A 13 -8.90 20.63 53.92
C ARG A 13 -7.45 21.10 53.53
N PRO A 14 -7.21 22.32 53.01
CA PRO A 14 -6.50 22.55 51.75
C PRO A 14 -5.22 23.40 51.93
N THR A 15 -4.68 23.87 50.78
CA THR A 15 -3.94 25.14 50.57
C THR A 15 -2.40 25.05 50.48
N LEU A 16 -1.85 25.31 49.29
CA LEU A 16 -1.00 26.47 48.94
C LEU A 16 -0.11 26.16 47.70
N MET A 17 -0.35 26.87 46.59
CA MET A 17 0.63 27.14 45.52
C MET A 17 1.62 28.21 46.00
N PRO A 18 2.87 28.34 45.46
CA PRO A 18 3.11 29.03 44.18
C PRO A 18 4.45 28.58 43.46
N PRO A 19 5.13 29.35 42.56
CA PRO A 19 5.34 28.96 41.15
C PRO A 19 6.83 28.93 40.71
N HIS A 20 7.16 28.37 39.54
CA HIS A 20 8.30 28.85 38.74
C HIS A 20 8.10 28.57 37.25
N LEU A 21 8.45 29.58 36.46
CA LEU A 21 8.27 29.69 35.02
C LEU A 21 9.30 28.89 34.21
N ALA A 22 8.91 28.64 32.96
CA ALA A 22 9.70 28.60 31.73
C ALA A 22 10.61 27.38 31.47
N ALA A 23 10.30 26.61 30.42
CA ALA A 23 10.87 26.85 29.10
C ALA A 23 10.34 25.81 28.09
N ASP A 24 9.63 26.29 27.08
CA ASP A 24 9.48 25.60 25.80
C ASP A 24 10.86 25.43 25.16
N ALA A 25 11.20 24.21 24.75
CA ALA A 25 12.18 23.96 23.69
C ALA A 25 11.98 22.55 23.13
N VAL A 26 11.34 22.49 21.96
CA VAL A 26 11.70 21.63 20.81
C VAL A 26 12.58 20.41 21.10
N SER A 27 11.98 19.23 21.00
CA SER A 27 12.71 17.96 20.85
C SER A 27 13.44 17.96 19.51
N LEU A 28 14.72 18.34 19.53
CA LEU A 28 15.64 18.19 18.42
C LEU A 28 15.89 16.70 18.19
N VAL A 29 15.37 16.16 17.09
CA VAL A 29 15.89 14.94 16.50
C VAL A 29 17.31 15.24 16.03
N SER A 30 18.31 14.54 16.58
CA SER A 30 19.66 14.53 16.00
C SER A 30 19.66 13.53 14.86
N GLU A 31 19.47 14.02 13.65
CA GLU A 31 19.83 13.32 12.43
C GLU A 31 21.24 13.79 12.06
N GLU A 32 22.24 13.08 12.57
CA GLU A 32 23.59 13.19 12.03
C GLU A 32 23.65 12.39 10.72
N GLU A 33 23.20 13.02 9.63
CA GLU A 33 23.46 12.55 8.27
C GLU A 33 24.96 12.60 7.99
N SER A 34 25.65 11.53 8.33
CA SER A 34 27.02 11.29 7.87
C SER A 34 26.98 10.81 6.43
N TRP A 35 26.99 11.77 5.49
CA TRP A 35 27.19 11.55 4.06
C TRP A 35 28.64 11.15 3.75
N PHE A 36 29.14 10.08 4.39
CA PHE A 36 30.44 9.52 4.04
C PHE A 36 30.31 8.80 2.69
N TYR A 37 30.67 9.52 1.63
CA TYR A 37 31.00 8.95 0.33
C TYR A 37 32.18 7.99 0.50
N GLY A 38 31.87 6.70 0.71
CA GLY A 38 32.81 5.61 0.56
C GLY A 38 32.78 5.15 -0.90
N GLU A 39 33.47 5.88 -1.76
CA GLU A 39 33.79 5.44 -3.11
C GLU A 39 35.05 4.57 -3.01
N ASP A 40 34.94 3.28 -3.27
CA ASP A 40 36.01 2.46 -3.85
C ASP A 40 35.43 1.13 -4.38
N SER A 41 35.14 1.15 -5.67
CA SER A 41 35.31 0.08 -6.66
C SER A 41 35.66 -1.33 -6.16
N GLU A 42 34.67 -2.25 -6.18
CA GLU A 42 34.91 -3.68 -6.36
C GLU A 42 33.91 -4.29 -7.36
N GLN A 43 34.29 -4.20 -8.65
CA GLN A 43 34.23 -5.30 -9.62
C GLN A 43 32.93 -6.15 -9.64
N CYS A 44 31.93 -5.74 -10.42
CA CYS A 44 30.87 -6.64 -10.89
C CYS A 44 31.43 -7.65 -11.92
N THR A 45 32.15 -8.66 -11.45
CA THR A 45 32.46 -9.84 -12.28
C THR A 45 32.34 -11.10 -11.44
N SER A 46 31.18 -11.75 -11.47
CA SER A 46 31.14 -13.20 -11.40
C SER A 46 29.76 -13.69 -11.82
N ASP A 47 29.72 -14.49 -12.88
CA ASP A 47 28.56 -15.21 -13.40
C ASP A 47 28.05 -16.28 -12.40
N SER A 48 27.53 -15.86 -11.23
CA SER A 48 27.00 -16.78 -10.22
C SER A 48 25.50 -17.01 -10.40
N TRP A 49 25.15 -17.96 -11.26
CA TRP A 49 23.82 -18.61 -11.23
C TRP A 49 23.61 -19.48 -9.97
N SER A 50 24.49 -19.35 -8.97
CA SER A 50 24.56 -20.16 -7.74
C SER A 50 24.43 -19.37 -6.44
N ASP A 51 24.26 -18.04 -6.49
CA ASP A 51 24.09 -17.24 -5.28
C ASP A 51 22.63 -17.35 -4.81
N ILE A 52 22.39 -18.30 -3.89
CA ILE A 52 21.15 -18.38 -3.14
C ILE A 52 20.99 -17.01 -2.43
N PRO A 53 19.91 -16.26 -2.70
CA PRO A 53 19.66 -14.98 -2.04
C PRO A 53 19.74 -15.15 -0.53
N SER A 54 20.48 -14.29 0.15
CA SER A 54 20.53 -14.31 1.61
C SER A 54 19.11 -14.16 2.17
N ALA A 55 18.80 -14.81 3.30
CA ALA A 55 17.47 -14.71 3.91
C ALA A 55 17.06 -13.26 4.20
N GLN A 56 18.05 -12.40 4.50
CA GLN A 56 17.88 -10.97 4.70
C GLN A 56 17.47 -10.23 3.42
N LEU A 57 18.08 -10.55 2.27
CA LEU A 57 17.69 -9.98 0.98
C LEU A 57 16.26 -10.38 0.61
N LEU A 58 15.88 -11.65 0.86
CA LEU A 58 14.51 -12.11 0.65
C LEU A 58 13.51 -11.39 1.55
N GLU A 59 13.87 -11.14 2.81
CA GLU A 59 13.02 -10.40 3.76
C GLU A 59 12.88 -8.93 3.36
N GLN A 60 13.96 -8.27 2.91
CA GLN A 60 13.93 -6.92 2.36
C GLN A 60 13.03 -6.83 1.12
N ILE A 61 13.22 -7.72 0.15
CA ILE A 61 12.37 -7.79 -1.05
C ILE A 61 10.91 -8.05 -0.66
N SER A 62 10.66 -8.95 0.29
CA SER A 62 9.30 -9.23 0.78
C SER A 62 8.65 -7.99 1.39
N GLN A 63 9.39 -7.21 2.18
CA GLN A 63 8.89 -5.98 2.78
C GLN A 63 8.61 -4.91 1.71
N GLU A 64 9.49 -4.75 0.72
CA GLU A 64 9.29 -3.82 -0.41
C GLU A 64 8.07 -4.20 -1.25
N VAL A 65 7.90 -5.48 -1.57
CA VAL A 65 6.72 -6.00 -2.30
C VAL A 65 5.45 -5.75 -1.50
N SER A 66 5.50 -5.94 -0.18
CA SER A 66 4.37 -5.68 0.73
C SER A 66 4.03 -4.20 0.82
N ALA A 67 5.04 -3.32 0.84
CA ALA A 67 4.88 -1.87 0.86
C ALA A 67 4.39 -1.30 -0.49
N SER A 68 4.67 -1.99 -1.59
CA SER A 68 4.19 -1.61 -2.93
C SER A 68 2.68 -1.86 -3.14
N LYS A 69 2.04 -2.55 -2.20
CA LYS A 69 0.61 -2.85 -2.27
C LYS A 69 -0.19 -1.59 -1.93
N GLY A 70 -0.85 -1.03 -2.94
CA GLY A 70 -1.70 0.15 -2.78
C GLY A 70 -2.80 -0.03 -1.72
N SER A 71 -3.41 1.06 -1.28
CA SER A 71 -4.48 1.03 -0.27
C SER A 71 -5.61 0.08 -0.66
N THR A 72 -6.07 -0.76 0.27
CA THR A 72 -7.23 -1.67 0.10
C THR A 72 -8.47 -0.93 -0.43
N LYS A 73 -8.67 0.33 -0.03
CA LYS A 73 -9.78 1.16 -0.52
C LYS A 73 -9.68 1.41 -2.03
N ALA A 74 -8.50 1.74 -2.53
CA ALA A 74 -8.28 1.98 -3.95
C ALA A 74 -8.48 0.68 -4.75
N GLU A 75 -8.02 -0.46 -4.22
CA GLU A 75 -8.21 -1.78 -4.83
C GLU A 75 -9.71 -2.12 -4.98
N VAL A 76 -10.53 -1.87 -3.95
CA VAL A 76 -11.99 -2.06 -4.01
C VAL A 76 -12.63 -1.12 -5.04
N GLN A 77 -12.22 0.15 -5.07
CA GLN A 77 -12.73 1.12 -6.04
C GLN A 77 -12.38 0.73 -7.48
N LEU A 78 -11.16 0.28 -7.73
CA LEU A 78 -10.73 -0.20 -9.06
C LEU A 78 -11.53 -1.44 -9.48
N ARG A 79 -11.81 -2.38 -8.57
CA ARG A 79 -12.68 -3.54 -8.89
C ARG A 79 -14.10 -3.13 -9.26
N TYR A 80 -14.66 -2.15 -8.55
CA TYR A 80 -15.98 -1.61 -8.89
C TYR A 80 -15.96 -0.91 -10.25
N LEU A 81 -14.93 -0.12 -10.51
CA LEU A 81 -14.75 0.57 -11.78
C LEU A 81 -14.58 -0.41 -12.95
N LEU A 82 -13.83 -1.49 -12.75
CA LEU A 82 -13.68 -2.56 -13.72
C LEU A 82 -15.04 -3.16 -14.10
N GLN A 83 -15.91 -3.42 -13.12
CA GLN A 83 -17.25 -3.95 -13.37
C GLN A 83 -18.06 -3.00 -14.26
N ILE A 84 -18.08 -1.70 -13.95
CA ILE A 84 -18.80 -0.68 -14.73
C ILE A 84 -18.29 -0.65 -16.18
N PHE A 85 -16.97 -0.63 -16.39
CA PHE A 85 -16.42 -0.58 -17.75
C PHE A 85 -16.66 -1.86 -18.55
N MET A 86 -16.66 -3.02 -17.88
CA MET A 86 -17.02 -4.29 -18.52
C MET A 86 -18.49 -4.29 -18.97
N GLU A 87 -19.41 -3.82 -18.13
CA GLU A 87 -20.84 -3.67 -18.46
C GLU A 87 -21.08 -2.63 -19.57
N ALA A 88 -20.30 -1.55 -19.58
CA ALA A 88 -20.37 -0.52 -20.61
C ALA A 88 -19.70 -0.91 -21.95
N GLY A 89 -19.02 -2.07 -22.03
CA GLY A 89 -18.31 -2.50 -23.25
C GLY A 89 -17.05 -1.67 -23.56
N CYS A 90 -16.44 -1.06 -22.54
CA CYS A 90 -15.21 -0.27 -22.66
C CYS A 90 -13.98 -1.14 -22.40
N LEU A 91 -13.70 -2.05 -23.32
CA LEU A 91 -12.70 -3.12 -23.13
C LEU A 91 -11.25 -2.59 -22.97
N GLU A 92 -10.92 -1.46 -23.59
CA GLU A 92 -9.63 -0.78 -23.44
C GLU A 92 -9.33 -0.47 -21.97
N TRP A 93 -10.26 0.24 -21.32
CA TRP A 93 -10.15 0.68 -19.93
C TRP A 93 -10.26 -0.51 -18.97
N SER A 94 -11.15 -1.47 -19.26
CA SER A 94 -11.23 -2.72 -18.50
C SER A 94 -9.91 -3.48 -18.48
N LEU A 95 -9.19 -3.53 -19.61
CA LEU A 95 -7.91 -4.22 -19.70
C LEU A 95 -6.84 -3.51 -18.85
N ILE A 96 -6.73 -2.17 -18.97
CA ILE A 96 -5.79 -1.36 -18.18
C ILE A 96 -6.03 -1.57 -16.67
N ILE A 97 -7.29 -1.44 -16.23
CA ILE A 97 -7.64 -1.60 -14.81
C ILE A 97 -7.33 -3.03 -14.33
N SER A 98 -7.60 -4.05 -15.13
CA SER A 98 -7.28 -5.45 -14.80
C SER A 98 -5.78 -5.67 -14.58
N VAL A 99 -4.93 -5.03 -15.41
CA VAL A 99 -3.47 -5.06 -15.25
C VAL A 99 -3.03 -4.29 -14.01
N MET A 100 -3.60 -3.12 -13.73
CA MET A 100 -3.31 -2.35 -12.51
C MET A 100 -3.66 -3.13 -11.24
N LEU A 101 -4.75 -3.90 -11.27
CA LEU A 101 -5.15 -4.81 -10.19
C LEU A 101 -4.29 -6.08 -10.09
N ARG A 102 -3.42 -6.34 -11.07
CA ARG A 102 -2.62 -7.58 -11.19
C ARG A 102 -3.49 -8.85 -11.14
N ASP A 103 -4.72 -8.78 -11.67
CA ASP A 103 -5.67 -9.89 -11.70
C ASP A 103 -5.66 -10.55 -13.08
N ALA A 104 -4.90 -11.65 -13.19
CA ALA A 104 -4.78 -12.42 -14.44
C ALA A 104 -6.13 -12.99 -14.91
N MET A 105 -7.03 -13.34 -13.98
CA MET A 105 -8.34 -13.85 -14.34
C MET A 105 -9.24 -12.73 -14.88
N ALA A 106 -9.11 -11.51 -14.37
CA ALA A 106 -9.77 -10.34 -14.94
C ALA A 106 -9.30 -10.06 -16.37
N VAL A 107 -7.98 -10.08 -16.60
CA VAL A 107 -7.42 -9.93 -17.96
C VAL A 107 -7.99 -10.99 -18.90
N HIS A 108 -7.98 -12.26 -18.49
CA HIS A 108 -8.54 -13.35 -19.29
C HIS A 108 -10.04 -13.15 -19.58
N ARG A 109 -10.83 -12.70 -18.61
CA ARG A 109 -12.26 -12.37 -18.82
C ARG A 109 -12.42 -11.24 -19.85
N THR A 110 -11.62 -10.18 -19.75
CA THR A 110 -11.67 -9.05 -20.70
C THR A 110 -11.27 -9.47 -22.13
N THR A 111 -10.23 -10.31 -22.28
CA THR A 111 -9.84 -10.83 -23.61
C THR A 111 -10.90 -11.74 -24.21
N ASN A 112 -11.57 -12.57 -23.40
CA ASN A 112 -12.67 -13.40 -23.87
C ASN A 112 -13.92 -12.58 -24.20
N ALA A 113 -14.20 -11.52 -23.45
CA ALA A 113 -15.24 -10.56 -23.78
C ALA A 113 -15.00 -9.95 -25.17
N ALA A 114 -13.78 -9.55 -25.50
CA ALA A 114 -13.44 -9.05 -26.83
C ALA A 114 -13.66 -10.07 -27.97
N ARG A 115 -13.75 -11.37 -27.66
CA ARG A 115 -14.02 -12.44 -28.63
C ARG A 115 -15.48 -12.86 -28.68
N SER A 116 -16.31 -12.40 -27.74
CA SER A 116 -17.72 -12.77 -27.69
C SER A 116 -18.53 -11.96 -28.70
N VAL A 117 -19.63 -12.53 -29.19
CA VAL A 117 -20.55 -11.87 -30.12
C VAL A 117 -21.38 -10.77 -29.42
N GLU A 118 -21.33 -10.73 -28.09
CA GLU A 118 -22.13 -9.84 -27.26
C GLU A 118 -21.55 -8.42 -27.21
N HIS A 119 -20.25 -8.27 -27.48
CA HIS A 119 -19.61 -6.96 -27.56
C HIS A 119 -19.59 -6.42 -28.99
N SER A 120 -19.78 -5.11 -29.13
CA SER A 120 -19.79 -4.46 -30.44
C SER A 120 -18.43 -4.53 -31.13
N TYR A 121 -18.44 -4.63 -32.46
CA TYR A 121 -17.22 -4.57 -33.28
C TYR A 121 -16.38 -3.33 -32.97
N GLU A 122 -17.04 -2.18 -32.78
CA GLU A 122 -16.43 -0.92 -32.36
C GLU A 122 -15.61 -1.04 -31.07
N ALA A 123 -16.08 -1.80 -30.07
CA ALA A 123 -15.33 -2.00 -28.83
C ALA A 123 -14.03 -2.79 -29.04
N VAL A 124 -14.05 -3.76 -29.95
CA VAL A 124 -12.88 -4.57 -30.30
C VAL A 124 -11.88 -3.75 -31.12
N VAL A 125 -12.37 -2.92 -32.05
CA VAL A 125 -11.51 -2.00 -32.83
C VAL A 125 -10.81 -1.02 -31.91
N ARG A 126 -11.54 -0.33 -31.03
CA ARG A 126 -10.92 0.61 -30.09
C ARG A 126 -9.92 -0.08 -29.16
N LEU A 127 -10.23 -1.29 -28.67
CA LEU A 127 -9.27 -2.09 -27.90
C LEU A 127 -7.97 -2.34 -28.68
N LYS A 128 -8.09 -2.77 -29.94
CA LYS A 128 -6.92 -3.00 -30.82
C LYS A 128 -6.12 -1.72 -31.03
N GLU A 129 -6.79 -0.61 -31.35
CA GLU A 129 -6.15 0.69 -31.57
C GLU A 129 -5.45 1.20 -30.31
N GLY A 130 -6.11 1.10 -29.16
CA GLY A 130 -5.53 1.43 -27.86
C GLY A 130 -4.27 0.63 -27.58
N LEU A 131 -4.30 -0.69 -27.83
CA LEU A 131 -3.12 -1.56 -27.67
C LEU A 131 -1.98 -1.23 -28.65
N LEU A 132 -2.29 -0.81 -29.88
CA LEU A 132 -1.27 -0.39 -30.85
C LEU A 132 -0.67 0.97 -30.55
N SER A 133 -1.37 1.80 -29.76
CA SER A 133 -0.91 3.15 -29.37
C SER A 133 -0.06 3.19 -28.10
N LEU A 134 0.00 2.08 -27.35
CA LEU A 134 0.88 1.89 -26.20
C LEU A 134 2.33 1.69 -26.64
#